data_AF-L8H1U7-F1
#
_entry.id   AF-L8H1U7-F1
#
_cell.length_a   1.000
_cell.length_b   1.000
_cell.length_c   1.000
_cell.angle_alpha   90.00
_cell.angle_beta   90.00
_cell.angle_gamma   90.00
#
_symmetry.space_group_name_H-M   'P 1'
#
loop_
_entity.id
_entity.type
_entity.pdbx_description
1 polymer ?
#
loop_
_entity_poly.entity_id
_entity_poly.type
_entity_poly.pdbx_seq_one_letter_code
_entity_poly.pdbx_strand_id
1 'polypeptide(L)'
;MTGPLISNDKILTFISKCLSSFLPWQTTFIKGRSVYNAIHHLSTILSSNCTTQGVLLNFKKAYNHISHSWLATVLNHLNFPPSLTSLITNLHTSASAQLIVNSCLSTPFNMSDLTIFSRALYQLS
;
A
#
# COMPACT_ATOMS: atom_id res chain seq x y z
N MET A 1 -5.28 26.90 13.18
CA MET A 1 -6.34 26.71 12.16
C MET A 1 -6.16 25.34 11.54
N THR A 2 -6.77 24.31 12.13
CA THR A 2 -6.74 22.94 11.59
C THR A 2 -7.90 22.79 10.62
N GLY A 3 -7.61 22.67 9.33
CA GLY A 3 -8.61 22.40 8.30
C GLY A 3 -9.37 21.10 8.59
N PRO A 4 -10.54 20.89 7.94
CA PRO A 4 -11.35 19.72 8.20
C PRO A 4 -10.55 18.44 7.92
N LEU A 5 -10.38 17.61 8.95
CA LEU A 5 -9.82 16.27 8.83
C LEU A 5 -10.74 15.48 7.89
N ILE A 6 -10.30 15.26 6.65
CA ILE A 6 -10.98 14.33 5.74
C ILE A 6 -10.94 12.97 6.44
N SER A 7 -12.11 12.44 6.80
CA SER A 7 -12.19 11.11 7.42
C SER A 7 -11.46 10.10 6.55
N ASN A 8 -10.63 9.25 7.17
CA ASN A 8 -9.88 8.18 6.52
C ASN A 8 -10.79 7.32 5.63
N ASP A 9 -12.07 7.15 6.00
CA ASP A 9 -13.05 6.40 5.22
C ASP A 9 -13.31 6.98 3.83
N LYS A 10 -13.31 8.31 3.69
CA LYS A 10 -13.51 8.97 2.39
C LYS A 10 -12.31 8.77 1.48
N ILE A 11 -11.10 8.83 2.04
CA ILE A 11 -9.86 8.58 1.31
C ILE A 11 -9.82 7.12 0.86
N LEU A 12 -10.09 6.18 1.77
CA LEU A 12 -10.13 4.74 1.46
C LEU A 12 -11.18 4.41 0.39
N THR A 13 -12.36 5.03 0.48
CA THR A 13 -13.42 4.85 -0.52
C THR A 13 -13.00 5.38 -1.89
N PHE A 14 -12.39 6.57 -1.95
CA PHE A 14 -11.87 7.15 -3.19
C PHE A 14 -10.82 6.25 -3.82
N ILE A 15 -9.80 5.85 -3.05
CA ILE A 15 -8.73 4.96 -3.52
C ILE A 15 -9.31 3.64 -4.03
N SER A 16 -10.20 3.01 -3.27
CA SER A 16 -10.83 1.75 -3.66
C SER A 16 -11.60 1.88 -4.98
N LYS A 17 -12.32 2.99 -5.19
CA LYS A 17 -13.07 3.22 -6.43
C LYS A 17 -12.12 3.41 -7.62
N CYS A 18 -11.11 4.27 -7.48
CA CYS A 18 -10.11 4.50 -8.53
C CYS A 18 -9.38 3.19 -8.90
N LEU A 19 -8.85 2.45 -7.92
CA LEU A 19 -8.12 1.21 -8.16
C LEU A 19 -8.97 0.14 -8.85
N SER A 20 -10.24 0.00 -8.45
CA SER A 20 -11.14 -0.98 -9.06
C SER A 20 -11.39 -0.72 -10.55
N SER A 21 -11.31 0.54 -10.99
CA SER A 21 -11.47 0.95 -12.38
C SER A 21 -10.22 0.72 -13.22
N PHE A 22 -9.03 0.96 -12.67
CA PHE A 22 -7.78 0.84 -13.43
C PHE A 22 -7.26 -0.61 -13.52
N LEU A 23 -7.58 -1.45 -12.55
CA LEU A 23 -7.01 -2.80 -12.42
C LEU A 23 -8.13 -3.85 -12.42
N PRO A 24 -8.81 -4.10 -13.56
CA PRO A 24 -9.98 -4.98 -13.62
C PRO A 24 -9.66 -6.43 -13.23
N TRP A 25 -8.43 -6.88 -13.50
CA TRP A 25 -7.97 -8.25 -13.22
C TRP A 25 -7.38 -8.45 -11.83
N GLN A 26 -7.08 -7.38 -11.09
CA GLN A 26 -6.56 -7.50 -9.74
C GLN A 26 -7.66 -7.98 -8.80
N THR A 27 -7.39 -9.03 -8.03
CA THR A 27 -8.38 -9.65 -7.14
C THR A 27 -8.10 -9.41 -5.68
N THR A 28 -6.84 -9.28 -5.30
CA THR A 28 -6.42 -8.99 -3.92
C THR A 28 -6.48 -7.50 -3.61
N PHE A 29 -6.85 -7.16 -2.38
CA PHE A 29 -6.92 -5.78 -1.86
C PHE A 29 -7.94 -4.86 -2.56
N ILE A 30 -8.89 -5.42 -3.33
CA ILE A 30 -10.02 -4.68 -3.90
C ILE A 30 -11.30 -5.19 -3.26
N LYS A 31 -12.09 -4.28 -2.70
CA LYS A 31 -13.37 -4.61 -2.04
C LYS A 31 -14.27 -5.36 -3.01
N GLY A 32 -14.83 -6.48 -2.56
CA GLY A 32 -15.74 -7.31 -3.35
C GLY A 32 -15.05 -8.29 -4.32
N ARG A 33 -13.72 -8.36 -4.32
CA ARG A 33 -12.96 -9.38 -5.07
C ARG A 33 -12.25 -10.32 -4.12
N SER A 34 -12.07 -11.58 -4.55
CA SER A 34 -11.45 -12.63 -3.76
C SER A 34 -10.45 -13.45 -4.57
N VAL A 35 -9.64 -14.25 -3.88
CA VAL A 35 -8.73 -15.21 -4.53
C VAL A 35 -9.49 -16.20 -5.43
N TYR A 36 -10.73 -16.55 -5.08
CA TYR A 36 -11.57 -17.43 -5.90
C TYR A 36 -11.85 -16.83 -7.29
N ASN A 37 -12.02 -15.51 -7.39
CA ASN A 37 -12.17 -14.84 -8.68
C ASN A 37 -10.91 -15.03 -9.55
N ALA A 38 -9.72 -15.00 -8.95
CA ALA A 38 -8.46 -15.18 -9.69
C ALA A 38 -8.33 -16.61 -10.22
N ILE A 39 -8.64 -17.59 -9.38
CA ILE A 39 -8.61 -19.02 -9.74
C ILE A 39 -9.64 -19.28 -10.85
N HIS A 40 -10.85 -18.76 -10.72
CA HIS A 40 -11.90 -18.91 -11.73
C HIS A 40 -11.47 -18.31 -13.08
N HIS A 41 -10.97 -17.07 -13.10
CA HIS A 41 -10.47 -16.45 -14.33
C HIS A 41 -9.34 -17.26 -14.97
N LEU A 42 -8.37 -17.70 -14.18
CA LEU A 42 -7.27 -18.52 -14.67
C LEU A 42 -7.79 -19.85 -15.26
N SER A 43 -8.71 -20.52 -14.57
CA SER A 43 -9.33 -21.76 -15.05
C SER A 43 -10.06 -21.56 -16.38
N THR A 44 -10.81 -20.46 -16.54
CA THR A 44 -11.49 -20.13 -17.79
C THR A 44 -10.51 -19.89 -18.93
N ILE A 45 -9.41 -19.18 -18.68
CA ILE A 45 -8.37 -18.91 -19.70
C ILE A 45 -7.67 -20.20 -20.12
N LEU A 46 -7.27 -21.03 -19.16
CA LEU A 46 -6.60 -22.30 -19.45
C LEU A 46 -7.51 -23.29 -20.18
N SER A 47 -8.80 -23.31 -19.87
CA SER A 47 -9.76 -24.22 -20.51
C SER A 47 -10.17 -23.79 -21.92
N SER A 48 -10.01 -22.50 -22.27
CA SER A 48 -10.41 -21.96 -23.57
C SER A 48 -9.31 -21.98 -24.64
N ASN A 49 -8.03 -22.11 -24.24
CA ASN A 49 -6.90 -22.15 -25.17
C ASN A 49 -5.86 -23.20 -24.73
N CYS A 50 -5.84 -24.34 -25.42
CA CYS A 50 -4.94 -25.47 -25.15
C CYS A 50 -3.44 -25.18 -25.34
N THR A 51 -3.08 -24.02 -25.88
CA THR A 51 -1.70 -23.59 -26.13
C THR A 51 -1.21 -22.53 -25.14
N THR A 52 -2.04 -22.12 -24.18
CA THR A 52 -1.68 -21.05 -23.24
C THR A 52 -0.63 -21.53 -22.25
N GLN A 53 0.49 -20.81 -22.17
CA GLN A 53 1.50 -21.01 -21.13
C GLN A 53 1.42 -19.86 -20.11
N GLY A 54 1.42 -20.22 -18.83
CA GLY A 54 1.42 -19.25 -17.73
C GLY A 54 2.84 -19.01 -17.20
N VAL A 55 3.16 -17.75 -16.88
CA VAL A 55 4.38 -17.38 -16.16
C VAL A 55 4.00 -16.98 -14.74
N LEU A 56 4.59 -17.66 -13.76
CA LEU A 56 4.42 -17.30 -12.35
C LEU A 56 5.46 -16.25 -11.95
N LEU A 57 5.00 -15.04 -11.64
CA LEU A 57 5.84 -13.95 -11.16
C LEU A 57 5.59 -13.73 -9.66
N ASN A 58 6.67 -13.63 -8.88
CA ASN A 58 6.58 -13.33 -7.45
C ASN A 58 7.64 -12.29 -7.06
N PHE A 59 7.20 -11.20 -6.44
CA PHE A 59 8.07 -10.14 -5.95
C PHE A 59 8.32 -10.33 -4.45
N LYS A 60 9.54 -10.73 -4.08
CA LYS A 60 9.95 -10.87 -2.68
C LYS A 60 9.87 -9.51 -1.99
N LYS A 61 9.06 -9.40 -0.93
CA LYS A 61 8.90 -8.20 -0.10
C LYS A 61 8.70 -6.92 -0.94
N ALA A 62 7.75 -6.95 -1.88
CA ALA A 62 7.53 -5.88 -2.85
C ALA A 62 7.50 -4.45 -2.25
N TYR A 63 6.90 -4.29 -1.07
CA TYR A 63 6.84 -2.99 -0.37
C TYR A 63 8.20 -2.44 0.05
N ASN A 64 9.22 -3.28 0.27
CA ASN A 64 10.56 -2.86 0.68
C ASN A 64 11.40 -2.34 -0.49
N HIS A 65 11.00 -2.65 -1.72
CA HIS A 65 11.78 -2.36 -2.94
C HIS A 65 11.09 -1.35 -3.87
N ILE A 66 9.94 -0.81 -3.46
CA ILE A 66 9.24 0.19 -4.26
C ILE A 66 9.98 1.52 -4.21
N SER A 67 10.28 2.09 -5.38
CA SER A 67 10.81 3.44 -5.45
C SER A 67 9.72 4.45 -5.13
N HIS A 68 9.95 5.31 -4.14
CA HIS A 68 8.99 6.35 -3.76
C HIS A 68 8.81 7.41 -4.86
N SER A 69 9.85 7.72 -5.62
CA SER A 69 9.73 8.62 -6.77
C SER A 69 8.90 8.01 -7.89
N TRP A 70 9.10 6.71 -8.16
CA TRP A 70 8.26 5.98 -9.11
C TRP A 70 6.80 5.94 -8.67
N LEU A 71 6.53 5.66 -7.39
CA LEU A 71 5.17 5.68 -6.85
C LEU A 71 4.50 7.05 -7.04
N ALA A 72 5.23 8.14 -6.77
CA ALA A 72 4.72 9.49 -7.00
C ALA A 72 4.39 9.73 -8.49
N THR A 73 5.26 9.30 -9.40
CA THR A 73 5.02 9.37 -10.85
C THR A 73 3.76 8.58 -11.25
N VAL A 74 3.57 7.37 -10.72
CA VAL A 74 2.37 6.55 -10.99
C VAL A 74 1.11 7.24 -10.50
N LEU A 75 1.09 7.76 -9.27
CA LEU A 75 -0.06 8.46 -8.70
C LEU A 75 -0.44 9.68 -9.55
N ASN A 76 0.56 10.45 -10.00
CA ASN A 76 0.34 11.58 -10.89
C ASN A 76 -0.21 11.14 -12.26
N HIS A 77 0.33 10.07 -12.84
CA HIS A 77 -0.15 9.52 -14.11
C HIS A 77 -1.59 9.01 -14.02
N LEU A 78 -1.97 8.44 -12.88
CA LEU A 78 -3.35 8.01 -12.59
C LEU A 78 -4.28 9.17 -12.19
N ASN A 79 -3.82 10.41 -12.29
CA ASN A 79 -4.57 11.62 -11.94
C ASN A 79 -5.08 11.64 -10.48
N PHE A 80 -4.30 11.09 -9.55
CA PHE A 80 -4.60 11.25 -8.13
C PHE A 80 -4.45 12.74 -7.73
N PRO A 81 -5.30 13.25 -6.81
CA PRO A 81 -5.19 14.64 -6.36
C PRO A 81 -3.80 14.95 -5.81
N PRO A 82 -3.17 16.10 -6.16
CA PRO A 82 -1.83 16.45 -5.68
C PRO A 82 -1.69 16.44 -4.15
N SER A 83 -2.76 16.80 -3.43
CA SER A 83 -2.82 16.74 -1.97
C SER A 83 -2.75 15.31 -1.43
N LEU A 84 -3.42 14.36 -2.09
CA LEU A 84 -3.36 12.94 -1.75
C LEU A 84 -2.02 12.32 -2.13
N THR A 85 -1.47 12.66 -3.30
CA THR A 85 -0.12 12.22 -3.69
C THR A 85 0.92 12.69 -2.67
N SER A 86 0.87 13.97 -2.29
CA SER A 86 1.76 14.55 -1.27
C SER A 86 1.59 13.87 0.10
N LEU A 87 0.35 13.56 0.48
CA LEU A 87 0.07 12.82 1.71
C LEU A 87 0.75 11.45 1.68
N ILE A 88 0.54 10.68 0.60
CA ILE A 88 1.11 9.33 0.45
C ILE A 88 2.64 9.37 0.43
N THR A 89 3.26 10.31 -0.29
CA THR A 89 4.72 10.43 -0.33
C THR A 89 5.30 10.82 1.02
N ASN A 90 4.66 11.76 1.74
CA ASN A 90 5.11 12.20 3.05
C ASN A 90 5.04 11.09 4.11
N LEU A 91 4.09 10.16 4.00
CA LEU A 91 4.03 8.97 4.87
C LEU A 91 5.28 8.10 4.76
N HIS A 92 5.99 8.14 3.63
CA HIS A 92 7.20 7.35 3.40
C HIS A 92 8.49 8.10 3.71
N THR A 93 8.53 9.43 3.52
CA THR A 93 9.77 10.21 3.64
C THR A 93 9.94 10.93 4.98
N SER A 94 8.83 11.28 5.64
CA SER A 94 8.85 12.23 6.76
C SER A 94 8.09 11.73 7.99
N ALA A 95 7.64 10.46 7.97
CA ALA A 95 6.93 9.88 9.09
C ALA A 95 7.88 9.70 10.28
N SER A 96 7.53 10.31 11.41
CA SER A 96 8.12 10.02 12.71
C SER A 96 7.12 9.26 13.57
N ALA A 97 7.63 8.37 14.40
CA ALA A 97 6.84 7.60 15.35
C ALA A 97 7.41 7.76 16.76
N GLN A 98 6.54 7.55 17.75
CA GLN A 98 6.90 7.43 19.16
C GLN A 98 6.26 6.15 19.70
N LEU A 99 6.95 5.46 20.59
CA LEU A 99 6.43 4.31 21.29
C LEU A 99 5.92 4.72 22.66
N ILE A 100 4.83 4.10 23.11
CA ILE A 100 4.39 4.18 24.50
C ILE A 100 4.97 2.98 25.23
N VAL A 101 5.86 3.24 26.19
CA VAL A 101 6.58 2.26 26.98
C VAL A 101 6.31 2.55 28.45
N ASN A 102 5.68 1.63 29.16
CA ASN A 102 5.34 1.82 30.58
C ASN A 102 4.63 3.17 30.84
N SER A 103 3.69 3.54 29.96
CA SER A 103 2.97 4.83 30.00
C SER A 103 3.82 6.09 29.73
N CYS A 104 5.07 5.96 29.31
CA CYS A 104 5.93 7.06 28.87
C CYS A 104 6.12 7.04 27.34
N LEU A 105 6.09 8.22 26.71
CA LEU A 105 6.39 8.37 25.28
C LEU A 105 7.91 8.38 25.05
N SER A 106 8.36 7.62 24.06
CA SER A 106 9.74 7.66 23.58
C SER A 106 10.06 8.99 22.89
N THR A 107 11.34 9.28 22.69
CA THR A 107 11.73 10.30 21.72
C THR A 107 11.22 9.93 20.32
N PRO A 108 10.82 10.91 19.48
CA PRO A 108 10.45 10.64 18.11
C PRO A 108 11.62 10.02 17.33
N PHE A 109 11.34 8.97 16.58
CA PHE A 109 12.29 8.39 15.63
C PHE A 109 11.67 8.36 14.23
N ASN A 110 12.52 8.42 13.21
CA ASN A 110 12.05 8.37 11.83
C ASN A 110 11.66 6.92 11.48
N MET A 111 10.47 6.73 10.92
CA MET A 111 9.97 5.41 10.51
C MET A 111 10.74 4.80 9.34
N SER A 112 11.47 5.61 8.56
CA SER A 112 12.38 5.11 7.53
C SER A 112 13.59 4.37 8.12
N ASP A 113 13.88 4.56 9.42
CA ASP A 113 15.01 3.96 10.11
C ASP A 113 14.56 2.72 10.91
N LEU A 114 14.22 1.64 10.20
CA LEU A 114 13.75 0.35 10.75
C LEU A 114 14.73 -0.29 11.76
N THR A 115 16.00 0.08 11.69
CA THR A 115 17.05 -0.27 12.64
C THR A 115 16.79 0.27 14.05
N ILE A 116 16.15 1.45 14.15
CA ILE A 116 15.77 2.06 15.44
C ILE A 116 14.53 1.36 16.01
N PHE A 117 13.55 1.03 15.16
CA PHE A 117 12.33 0.34 15.60
C PHE A 117 12.62 -1.05 16.20
N SER A 118 13.49 -1.84 15.54
CA SER A 118 13.91 -3.14 16.06
C SER A 118 14.67 -3.01 17.38
N ARG A 119 15.59 -2.04 17.52
CA ARG A 119 16.29 -1.76 18.78
C ARG A 119 15.36 -1.31 19.90
N ALA A 120 14.36 -0.48 19.60
CA ALA A 120 13.39 -0.01 20.58
C ALA A 120 12.51 -1.15 21.12
N LEU A 121 12.16 -2.14 20.28
CA LEU A 121 11.47 -3.35 20.72
C LEU A 121 12.33 -4.24 21.61
N TYR A 122 13.64 -4.35 21.35
CA TYR A 122 14.57 -5.11 22.19
C TYR A 122 14.85 -4.48 23.57
N GLN A 123 14.61 -3.18 23.75
CA GLN A 123 14.74 -2.53 25.07
C GLN A 123 13.51 -2.71 25.96
N LEU A 124 12.47 -3.38 25.46
CA LEU A 124 11.21 -3.67 26.16
C LEU A 124 11.09 -5.13 26.62
N SER A 125 12.09 -5.95 26.31
CA SER A 125 12.24 -7.34 26.74
C SER A 125 13.39 -7.46 27.73
#